data_AF-A0A7J8K6E9-F1
#
_entry.id   AF-A0A7J8K6E9-F1
#
_cell.length_a   1.000
_cell.length_b   1.000
_cell.length_c   1.000
_cell.angle_alpha   90.00
_cell.angle_beta   90.00
_cell.angle_gamma   90.00
#
_symmetry.space_group_name_H-M   'P 1'
#
loop_
_entity.id
_entity.type
_entity.pdbx_description
1 polymer ?
#
loop_
_entity_poly.entity_id
_entity_poly.type
_entity_poly.pdbx_seq_one_letter_code
_entity_poly.pdbx_strand_id
1 'polypeptide(L)'
;MALSMPLNGLKEEDKEPIIELFVKAGSDGESIGNCPFSQRLFMILWLKGVVFSVTTVDLKRKPVDLQNLAPGTHPPFITFNNEVKTDVNKIEEFLEEVLCPPK
;
A
#
# COMPACT_ATOMS: atom_id res chain seq x y z
N MET A 1 40.73 7.42 22.51
CA MET A 1 40.61 6.75 21.20
C MET A 1 39.25 7.08 20.63
N ALA A 2 39.13 8.19 19.90
CA ALA A 2 37.92 8.55 19.18
C ALA A 2 38.12 8.09 17.74
N LEU A 3 37.53 6.95 17.38
CA LEU A 3 37.50 6.51 15.99
C LEU A 3 36.37 7.28 15.30
N SER A 4 36.79 8.32 14.57
CA SER A 4 36.04 8.93 13.48
C SER A 4 35.67 7.87 12.46
N MET A 5 34.38 7.56 12.33
CA MET A 5 33.85 6.83 11.18
C MET A 5 33.38 7.86 10.13
N PRO A 6 33.83 7.76 8.87
CA PRO A 6 33.30 8.59 7.80
C PRO A 6 31.88 8.11 7.46
N LEU A 7 30.90 9.01 7.50
CA LEU A 7 29.57 8.79 6.89
C LEU A 7 29.76 8.80 5.37
N ASN A 8 30.23 7.67 4.86
CA ASN A 8 30.38 7.37 3.46
C ASN A 8 29.02 6.96 2.89
N GLY A 9 28.44 7.80 2.03
CA GLY A 9 27.47 7.40 1.02
C GLY A 9 26.10 6.94 1.52
N LEU A 10 25.23 7.89 1.87
CA LEU A 10 23.80 7.67 1.69
C LEU A 10 23.56 7.61 0.17
N LYS A 11 23.55 6.39 -0.38
CA LYS A 11 22.92 6.14 -1.68
C LYS A 11 21.49 6.70 -1.59
N GLU A 12 21.09 7.52 -2.56
CA GLU A 12 19.72 8.02 -2.69
C GLU A 12 18.67 6.91 -3.01
N GLU A 13 18.98 5.65 -2.70
CA GLU A 13 18.15 4.46 -2.94
C GLU A 13 17.39 3.97 -1.69
N ASP A 14 17.56 4.63 -0.52
CA ASP A 14 16.93 4.24 0.76
C ASP A 14 15.65 5.03 1.05
N LYS A 15 14.75 5.16 0.07
CA LYS A 15 13.37 5.59 0.37
C LYS A 15 12.52 4.33 0.50
N GLU A 16 12.15 4.01 1.73
CA GLU A 16 11.14 3.01 2.01
C GLU A 16 9.92 3.26 1.10
N PRO A 17 9.44 2.24 0.37
CA PRO A 17 8.33 2.44 -0.56
C PRO A 17 7.09 2.85 0.21
N ILE A 18 6.42 3.91 -0.24
CA ILE A 18 5.17 4.35 0.36
C ILE A 18 4.04 3.48 -0.19
N ILE A 19 3.55 2.56 0.63
CA ILE A 19 2.47 1.63 0.29
C ILE A 19 1.22 2.04 1.05
N GLU A 20 0.12 2.26 0.32
CA GLU A 20 -1.19 2.50 0.93
C GLU A 20 -2.23 1.56 0.32
N LEU A 21 -2.94 0.82 1.18
CA LEU A 21 -3.99 -0.12 0.81
C LEU A 21 -5.35 0.53 1.02
N PHE A 22 -6.10 0.66 -0.07
CA PHE A 22 -7.46 1.19 -0.05
C PHE A 22 -8.45 0.05 0.02
N VAL A 23 -9.20 -0.01 1.11
CA VAL A 23 -10.21 -1.05 1.38
C VAL A 23 -11.61 -0.46 1.36
N LYS A 24 -12.61 -1.29 1.10
CA LYS A 24 -14.00 -0.85 1.18
C LYS A 24 -14.35 -0.56 2.65
N ALA A 25 -14.95 0.60 2.92
CA ALA A 25 -15.49 0.89 4.24
C ALA A 25 -16.71 0.01 4.57
N GLY A 26 -16.93 -0.20 5.87
CA GLY A 26 -18.10 -0.85 6.43
C GLY A 26 -19.38 -0.05 6.21
N SER A 27 -20.51 -0.56 6.70
CA SER A 27 -21.82 0.09 6.56
C SER A 27 -21.88 1.47 7.20
N ASP A 28 -21.06 1.69 8.23
CA ASP A 28 -20.84 2.93 8.98
C ASP A 28 -19.95 3.94 8.24
N GLY A 29 -19.22 3.52 7.21
CA GLY A 29 -18.36 4.41 6.41
C GLY A 29 -16.96 4.66 6.98
N GLU A 30 -16.65 4.16 8.18
CA GLU A 30 -15.37 4.38 8.87
C GLU A 30 -14.62 3.07 9.12
N SER A 31 -15.33 2.00 9.46
CA SER A 31 -14.76 0.69 9.77
C SER A 31 -14.26 -0.03 8.52
N ILE A 32 -13.39 -1.02 8.71
CA ILE A 32 -13.00 -1.92 7.61
C ILE A 32 -14.21 -2.79 7.24
N GLY A 33 -14.61 -2.74 5.98
CA GLY A 33 -15.72 -3.54 5.47
C GLY A 33 -15.35 -5.01 5.32
N ASN A 34 -16.37 -5.88 5.36
CA ASN A 34 -16.18 -7.32 5.14
C ASN A 34 -15.92 -7.59 3.65
N CYS A 35 -14.64 -7.60 3.26
CA CYS A 35 -14.21 -7.86 1.89
C CYS A 35 -13.06 -8.88 1.89
N PRO A 36 -13.28 -10.11 1.37
CA PRO A 36 -12.27 -11.17 1.39
C PRO A 36 -11.01 -10.79 0.59
N PHE A 37 -11.17 -9.99 -0.47
CA PHE A 37 -10.05 -9.50 -1.27
C PHE A 37 -9.18 -8.47 -0.54
N SER A 38 -9.81 -7.58 0.25
CA SER A 38 -9.08 -6.60 1.06
C SER A 38 -8.25 -7.30 2.15
N GLN A 39 -8.85 -8.31 2.80
CA GLN A 39 -8.16 -9.13 3.78
C GLN A 39 -6.97 -9.88 3.18
N ARG A 40 -7.12 -10.42 1.97
CA ARG A 40 -6.04 -11.12 1.26
C ARG A 40 -4.83 -10.22 1.02
N LEU A 41 -5.04 -9.02 0.47
CA LEU A 41 -3.94 -8.06 0.24
C LEU A 41 -3.30 -7.59 1.55
N PHE A 42 -4.12 -7.34 2.58
CA PHE A 42 -3.62 -6.99 3.91
C PHE A 42 -2.71 -8.08 4.48
N MET A 43 -3.12 -9.35 4.39
CA MET A 43 -2.32 -10.48 4.86
C MET A 43 -0.99 -10.58 4.12
N ILE A 44 -0.96 -10.32 2.81
CA ILE A 44 0.28 -10.37 2.01
C ILE A 44 1.26 -9.29 2.45
N LEU A 45 0.81 -8.03 2.51
CA LEU A 45 1.64 -6.92 2.96
C LEU A 45 2.17 -7.15 4.39
N TRP A 46 1.32 -7.67 5.26
CA TRP A 46 1.69 -8.03 6.63
C TRP A 46 2.78 -9.11 6.68
N LEU A 47 2.62 -10.20 5.91
CA LEU A 47 3.59 -11.30 5.86
C LEU A 47 4.93 -10.87 5.23
N LYS A 48 4.93 -9.88 4.33
CA LYS A 48 6.14 -9.30 3.75
C LYS A 48 6.90 -8.42 4.76
N GLY A 49 6.29 -8.04 5.89
CA GLY A 49 6.95 -7.25 6.93
C GLY A 49 7.24 -5.81 6.52
N VAL A 50 6.50 -5.27 5.54
CA VAL A 50 6.63 -3.88 5.10
C VAL A 50 5.74 -2.95 5.90
N VAL A 51 6.14 -1.68 6.01
CA VAL A 51 5.27 -0.63 6.55
C VAL A 51 4.30 -0.18 5.48
N PHE A 52 3.01 -0.21 5.78
CA PHE A 52 1.96 0.26 4.86
C PHE A 52 0.82 0.92 5.63
N SER A 53 0.13 1.83 4.96
CA SER A 53 -1.07 2.50 5.46
C SER A 53 -2.33 1.79 4.97
N VAL A 54 -3.41 1.84 5.75
CA VAL A 54 -4.72 1.33 5.33
C VAL A 54 -5.73 2.47 5.36
N THR A 55 -6.36 2.71 4.22
CA THR A 55 -7.36 3.76 4.04
C THR A 55 -8.70 3.13 3.70
N THR A 56 -9.73 3.37 4.51
CA THR A 56 -11.09 2.92 4.24
C THR A 56 -11.80 3.88 3.30
N VAL A 57 -12.43 3.34 2.26
CA VAL A 57 -13.11 4.12 1.22
C VAL A 57 -14.61 3.92 1.33
N ASP A 58 -15.32 4.99 1.69
CA ASP A 58 -16.78 5.04 1.60
C ASP A 58 -17.21 5.26 0.14
N LEU A 59 -17.83 4.25 -0.46
CA LEU A 59 -18.33 4.32 -1.83
C LEU A 59 -19.57 5.21 -1.97
N LYS A 60 -20.26 5.55 -0.87
CA LYS A 60 -21.40 6.48 -0.87
C LYS A 60 -20.93 7.93 -0.88
N ARG A 61 -19.80 8.21 -0.23
CA ARG A 61 -19.20 9.54 -0.13
C ARG A 61 -17.76 9.48 -0.67
N LYS A 62 -17.62 9.33 -1.99
CA LYS A 62 -16.29 9.28 -2.62
C LYS A 62 -15.57 10.62 -2.42
N PRO A 63 -14.49 10.70 -1.63
CA PRO A 63 -13.72 11.93 -1.49
C PRO A 63 -13.12 12.33 -2.85
N VAL A 64 -13.01 13.63 -3.08
CA VAL A 64 -12.55 14.20 -4.37
C VAL A 64 -11.13 13.73 -4.70
N ASP A 65 -10.26 13.62 -3.68
CA ASP A 65 -8.89 13.13 -3.82
C ASP A 65 -8.83 11.72 -4.43
N LEU A 66 -9.73 10.84 -4.00
CA LEU A 66 -9.78 9.46 -4.50
C LEU A 66 -10.32 9.37 -5.92
N GLN A 67 -11.22 10.28 -6.32
CA GLN A 67 -11.66 10.39 -7.71
C GLN A 67 -10.54 10.87 -8.65
N ASN A 68 -9.70 11.78 -8.19
CA ASN A 68 -8.53 12.23 -8.95
C ASN A 68 -7.45 11.15 -9.02
N LEU A 69 -7.25 10.42 -7.92
CA LEU A 69 -6.25 9.37 -7.80
C LEU A 69 -6.60 8.15 -8.66
N ALA A 70 -7.85 7.66 -8.58
CA ALA A 70 -8.27 6.42 -9.22
C ALA A 70 -9.72 6.52 -9.76
N PRO A 71 -9.96 7.25 -10.87
CA PRO A 71 -11.30 7.44 -11.42
C PRO A 71 -11.93 6.10 -11.81
N GLY A 72 -13.12 5.81 -11.29
CA GLY A 72 -13.85 4.59 -11.58
C GLY A 72 -13.29 3.30 -10.97
N THR A 73 -12.24 3.38 -10.14
CA THR A 73 -11.66 2.19 -9.49
C THR A 73 -12.52 1.76 -8.30
N HIS A 74 -12.76 0.45 -8.20
CA HIS A 74 -13.43 -0.15 -7.06
C HIS A 74 -12.39 -0.75 -6.09
N PRO A 75 -12.52 -0.54 -4.77
CA PRO A 75 -11.71 -1.22 -3.77
C PRO A 75 -11.89 -2.76 -3.84
N PRO A 76 -10.85 -3.54 -3.53
CA PRO A 76 -9.55 -3.08 -3.04
C PRO A 76 -8.56 -2.70 -4.16
N PHE A 77 -7.73 -1.70 -3.88
CA PHE A 77 -6.60 -1.30 -4.71
C PHE A 77 -5.46 -0.78 -3.81
N ILE A 78 -4.24 -0.68 -4.34
CA ILE A 78 -3.12 -0.11 -3.60
C ILE A 78 -2.53 1.08 -4.35
N THR A 79 -1.84 1.95 -3.64
CA THR A 79 -0.85 2.85 -4.23
C THR A 79 0.54 2.46 -3.78
N PHE A 80 1.46 2.41 -4.74
CA PHE A 80 2.88 2.22 -4.49
C PHE A 80 3.62 3.47 -4.99
N ASN A 81 4.22 4.26 -4.10
CA ASN A 81 4.87 5.52 -4.44
C ASN A 81 3.99 6.46 -5.29
N ASN A 82 2.71 6.61 -4.89
CA ASN A 82 1.66 7.36 -5.60
C ASN A 82 1.18 6.75 -6.93
N GLU A 83 1.69 5.59 -7.33
CA GLU A 83 1.22 4.87 -8.50
C GLU A 83 0.07 3.92 -8.11
N VAL A 84 -1.12 4.12 -8.68
CA VAL A 84 -2.27 3.28 -8.42
C VAL A 84 -2.11 1.93 -9.11
N LYS A 85 -2.18 0.85 -8.34
CA LYS A 85 -2.29 -0.51 -8.85
C LYS A 85 -3.69 -1.03 -8.55
N THR A 86 -4.34 -1.53 -9.59
CA THR A 86 -5.67 -2.13 -9.55
C THR A 86 -5.56 -3.60 -9.94
N ASP A 87 -6.64 -4.35 -9.74
CA ASP A 87 -6.69 -5.82 -9.88
C ASP A 87 -5.90 -6.56 -8.81
N VAL A 88 -6.59 -7.40 -8.04
CA VAL A 88 -6.00 -8.11 -6.91
C VAL A 88 -4.83 -9.00 -7.36
N ASN A 89 -4.98 -9.74 -8.46
CA ASN A 89 -3.93 -10.68 -8.88
C ASN A 89 -2.67 -9.92 -9.32
N LYS A 90 -2.83 -8.83 -10.07
CA LYS A 90 -1.70 -7.99 -10.49
C LYS A 90 -0.99 -7.34 -9.31
N ILE A 91 -1.75 -6.93 -8.29
CA ILE A 91 -1.17 -6.39 -7.06
C ILE A 91 -0.36 -7.48 -6.34
N GLU A 92 -0.88 -8.69 -6.24
CA GLU A 92 -0.15 -9.81 -5.63
C GLU A 92 1.17 -10.09 -6.37
N GLU A 93 1.13 -10.25 -7.69
CA GLU A 93 2.32 -10.46 -8.52
C GLU A 93 3.35 -9.34 -8.32
N PHE A 94 2.89 -8.08 -8.36
CA PHE A 94 3.74 -6.91 -8.15
C PHE A 94 4.38 -6.90 -6.75
N LEU A 95 3.61 -7.19 -5.70
CA LEU A 95 4.13 -7.24 -4.32
C LEU A 95 5.09 -8.42 -4.13
N GLU A 96 4.90 -9.54 -4.84
CA GLU A 96 5.86 -10.64 -4.82
C GLU A 96 7.18 -10.30 -5.49
N GLU A 97 7.15 -9.62 -6.63
CA GLU A 97 8.36 -9.20 -7.36
C GLU A 97 9.12 -8.08 -6.65
N VAL A 98 8.42 -7.05 -6.18
CA VAL A 98 9.04 -5.83 -5.61
C VAL A 98 9.46 -6.02 -4.16
N LEU A 99 8.70 -6.79 -3.37
CA LEU A 99 9.00 -7.04 -1.95
C LEU A 99 9.68 -8.39 -1.73
N CYS A 100 10.36 -8.94 -2.75
CA CYS A 100 11.22 -10.10 -2.57
C CYS A 100 12.35 -9.73 -1.59
N PRO A 101 12.58 -10.51 -0.52
CA PRO A 101 13.67 -10.22 0.40
C PRO A 101 15.00 -10.21 -0.37
N PRO A 102 15.93 -9.28 -0.06
CA PRO A 102 17.29 -9.38 -0.57
C PRO A 102 17.87 -10.73 -0.13
N LYS A 103 18.41 -11.50 -1.08
CA LYS A 103 19.07 -12.79 -0.83
C LYS A 103 20.29 -12.63 0.07
#